data_AF-A0A7V8V2X2-F1
#
_entry.id   AF-A0A7V8V2X2-F1
#
_cell.length_a   1.000
_cell.length_b   1.000
_cell.length_c   1.000
_cell.angle_alpha   90.00
_cell.angle_beta   90.00
_cell.angle_gamma   90.00
#
_symmetry.space_group_name_H-M   'P 1'
#
loop_
_entity.id
_entity.type
_entity.pdbx_description
1 polymer ?
#
loop_
_entity_poly.entity_id
_entity_poly.type
_entity_poly.pdbx_seq_one_letter_code
_entity_poly.pdbx_strand_id
1 'polypeptide(L)' 'MTRLQQLDSIEREVLARLVDEKPQDVYTTIDLSKSAFHRLKSGGKGLSLATLRALACYFDCKDKDSQR' A
#
# COMPACT_ATOMS: atom_id res chain seq x y z
N MET A 1 -8.32 1.19 -20.82
CA MET A 1 -8.18 0.62 -19.47
C MET A 1 -9.51 0.76 -18.75
N THR A 2 -10.00 -0.32 -18.13
CA THR A 2 -11.19 -0.25 -17.27
C THR A 2 -10.80 0.16 -15.85
N ARG A 3 -11.74 0.76 -15.10
CA ARG A 3 -11.51 1.21 -13.71
C ARG A 3 -11.05 0.09 -12.77
N LEU A 4 -11.44 -1.15 -13.07
CA LEU A 4 -10.98 -2.36 -12.39
C LEU A 4 -9.50 -2.67 -12.66
N GLN A 5 -9.03 -2.52 -13.89
CA GLN A 5 -7.62 -2.74 -14.22
C GLN A 5 -6.70 -1.70 -13.55
N GLN A 6 -7.16 -0.44 -13.43
CA GLN A 6 -6.39 0.59 -12.74
C GLN A 6 -6.23 0.28 -11.24
N LEU A 7 -7.29 -0.25 -10.61
CA LEU A 7 -7.23 -0.67 -9.21
C LEU A 7 -6.30 -1.86 -9.02
N ASP A 8 -6.34 -2.84 -9.92
CA ASP A 8 -5.44 -4.01 -9.89
C ASP A 8 -3.98 -3.58 -10.03
N SER A 9 -3.68 -2.63 -10.93
CA SER A 9 -2.33 -2.08 -11.08
C SER A 9 -1.85 -1.35 -9.83
N ILE A 10 -2.68 -0.49 -9.21
CA ILE A 10 -2.32 0.22 -7.97
C ILE A 10 -2.11 -0.78 -6.82
N GLU A 11 -2.99 -1.78 -6.70
CA GLU A 11 -2.88 -2.81 -5.67
C GLU A 11 -1.59 -3.60 -5.81
N ARG A 12 -1.26 -4.07 -7.02
CA ARG A 12 0.01 -4.77 -7.28
C ARG A 12 1.24 -3.92 -6.98
N GLU A 13 1.22 -2.65 -7.36
CA GLU A 13 2.36 -1.75 -7.15
C GLU A 13 2.56 -1.45 -5.65
N VAL A 14 1.47 -1.18 -4.94
CA VAL A 14 1.47 -1.02 -3.48
C VAL A 14 1.96 -2.29 -2.79
N LEU A 15 1.49 -3.47 -3.22
CA LEU A 15 1.92 -4.77 -2.67
C LEU A 15 3.40 -5.04 -2.94
N ALA A 16 3.89 -4.76 -4.14
CA ALA A 16 5.29 -4.93 -4.47
C ALA A 16 6.19 -4.05 -3.59
N ARG A 17 5.84 -2.77 -3.42
CA ARG A 17 6.59 -1.85 -2.55
C ARG A 17 6.48 -2.22 -1.06
N LEU A 18 5.35 -2.79 -0.65
CA LEU A 18 5.12 -3.33 0.70
C LEU A 18 5.99 -4.55 1.03
N VAL A 19 6.42 -5.32 0.02
CA VAL A 19 7.29 -6.49 0.24
C VAL A 19 8.69 -6.06 0.64
N ASP A 20 9.20 -4.98 0.04
CA ASP A 20 10.52 -4.40 0.34
C ASP A 20 10.51 -3.49 1.59
N GLU A 21 9.35 -2.96 1.98
CA GLU A 21 9.20 -2.10 3.16
C GLU A 21 9.27 -2.85 4.49
N LYS A 22 9.74 -2.15 5.53
CA LYS A 22 9.55 -2.63 6.90
C LYS A 22 8.06 -2.50 7.24
N PRO A 23 7.36 -3.59 7.60
CA PRO A 23 5.93 -3.55 7.92
C PRO A 23 5.57 -2.49 8.94
N GLN A 24 6.49 -2.26 9.88
CA GLN A 24 6.34 -1.42 11.06
C GLN A 24 6.18 0.06 10.75
N ASP A 25 6.97 0.59 9.83
CA ASP A 25 6.82 1.99 9.40
C ASP A 25 5.50 2.21 8.67
N VAL A 26 5.11 1.22 7.85
CA VAL A 26 3.87 1.27 7.08
C VAL A 26 2.65 1.24 8.01
N TYR A 27 2.48 0.22 8.85
CA TYR A 27 1.26 0.14 9.68
C TYR A 27 1.15 1.27 10.71
N THR A 28 2.27 1.85 11.16
CA THR A 28 2.28 2.98 12.11
C THR A 28 1.87 4.28 11.43
N THR A 29 2.28 4.50 10.18
CA THR A 29 2.03 5.78 9.48
C THR A 29 0.61 5.91 8.94
N ILE A 30 0.02 4.80 8.50
CA ILE A 30 -1.34 4.77 7.92
C ILE A 30 -2.38 4.18 8.88
N ASP A 31 -2.06 4.13 10.18
CA ASP A 31 -2.92 3.60 11.25
C ASP A 31 -3.57 2.26 10.88
N LEU A 32 -2.75 1.39 10.28
CA LEU A 32 -3.22 0.14 9.70
C LEU A 32 -3.11 -0.94 10.77
N SER A 33 -4.17 -1.71 10.99
CA SER A 33 -4.05 -2.87 11.88
C SER A 33 -3.08 -3.91 11.29
N LYS A 34 -2.30 -4.59 12.14
CA LYS A 34 -1.45 -5.74 11.73
C LYS A 34 -2.22 -6.76 10.90
N SER A 35 -3.50 -6.99 11.23
CA SER A 35 -4.40 -7.89 10.51
C SER A 35 -4.68 -7.41 9.08
N ALA A 36 -4.91 -6.11 8.89
CA ALA A 36 -5.10 -5.53 7.56
C ALA A 36 -3.80 -5.59 6.73
N PHE A 37 -2.64 -5.40 7.37
CA PHE A 37 -1.34 -5.55 6.71
C PHE A 37 -1.08 -7.01 6.29
N HIS A 38 -1.40 -7.98 7.14
CA HIS A 38 -1.22 -9.39 6.81
C HIS A 38 -2.16 -9.82 5.66
N ARG A 39 -3.37 -9.24 5.60
CA ARG A 39 -4.31 -9.41 4.47
C ARG A 39 -3.77 -8.79 3.19
N LEU A 40 -3.16 -7.60 3.25
CA LEU A 40 -2.42 -7.00 2.14
C LEU A 40 -1.39 -8.00 1.62
N LYS A 41 -0.44 -8.39 2.48
CA LYS A 41 0.67 -9.27 2.11
C LYS A 41 0.22 -10.62 1.56
N SER A 42 -0.95 -11.12 1.99
CA SER A 42 -1.49 -12.41 1.57
C SER A 42 -2.28 -12.37 0.24
N GLY A 43 -2.29 -11.26 -0.49
CA GLY A 43 -2.88 -11.17 -1.83
C GLY A 43 -4.08 -10.23 -1.95
N GLY A 44 -4.18 -9.21 -1.10
CA GLY A 44 -4.91 -7.97 -1.38
C GLY A 44 -6.44 -8.03 -1.52
N LYS A 45 -7.07 -9.22 -1.52
CA LYS A 45 -8.53 -9.32 -1.67
C LYS A 45 -9.27 -8.71 -0.48
N GLY A 46 -9.92 -7.57 -0.73
CA GLY A 46 -10.81 -6.91 0.23
C GLY A 46 -10.26 -5.63 0.86
N LEU A 47 -9.23 -5.02 0.26
CA LEU A 47 -8.80 -3.68 0.67
C LEU A 47 -9.78 -2.62 0.19
N SER A 48 -10.07 -1.67 1.08
CA SER A 48 -10.79 -0.48 0.68
C SER A 48 -9.88 0.36 -0.22
N LEU A 49 -10.49 0.98 -1.23
CA LEU A 49 -9.83 1.92 -2.13
C LEU A 49 -9.18 3.08 -1.34
N ALA A 50 -9.75 3.43 -0.18
CA ALA A 50 -9.16 4.40 0.74
C ALA A 50 -7.81 3.94 1.31
N THR A 51 -7.70 2.66 1.66
CA THR A 51 -6.45 2.05 2.18
C THR A 51 -5.37 2.00 1.11
N LEU A 52 -5.73 1.61 -0.12
CA LEU A 52 -4.82 1.64 -1.26
C LEU A 52 -4.33 3.05 -1.57
N ARG A 53 -5.21 4.06 -1.50
CA ARG A 53 -4.84 5.47 -1.66
C ARG A 53 -3.91 5.96 -0.55
N ALA A 54 -4.17 5.58 0.70
CA ALA A 54 -3.34 5.96 1.83
C ALA A 54 -1.93 5.36 1.70
N LEU A 55 -1.83 4.09 1.31
CA LEU A 55 -0.56 3.42 1.00
C LEU A 55 0.18 4.09 -0.15
N ALA A 56 -0.49 4.34 -1.27
CA ALA A 56 0.12 5.01 -2.42
C ALA A 56 0.64 6.41 -2.04
N CYS A 57 -0.12 7.17 -1.25
CA CYS A 57 0.31 8.48 -0.76
C CYS A 57 1.49 8.39 0.20
N TYR A 58 1.50 7.39 1.08
CA TYR A 58 2.64 7.14 1.97
C TYR A 58 3.91 6.86 1.18
N PHE A 59 3.84 6.00 0.15
CA PHE A 59 4.97 5.72 -0.71
C PHE A 59 5.43 6.94 -1.51
N ASP A 60 4.50 7.75 -2.05
CA ASP A 60 4.84 9.00 -2.76
C ASP A 60 5.54 10.03 -1.85
N CYS A 61 5.06 10.19 -0.62
CA CYS A 61 5.70 11.05 0.38
C CYS A 61 7.08 10.54 0.79
N LYS A 62 7.24 9.23 0.98
CA LYS A 62 8.51 8.62 1.36
C LYS A 62 9.56 8.72 0.25
N ASP A 63 9.16 8.52 -1.01
CA ASP A 63 10.07 8.64 -2.17
C ASP A 63 10.65 10.05 -2.28
N LYS A 64 9.83 11.07 -2.01
CA LYS A 64 10.26 12.48 -1.95
C LYS A 64 11.23 12.78 -0.82
N ASP A 65 11.09 12.11 0.32
CA ASP A 65 12.01 12.26 1.45
C ASP A 65 13.35 11.54 1.18
N SER A 66 13.30 10.40 0.48
CA SER A 66 14.47 9.57 0.19
C SER A 66 15.37 10.10 -0.95
N GLN A 67 14.91 11.10 -1.72
CA GLN A 67 15.71 11.76 -2.78
C GLN A 67 16.43 13.04 -2.30
N ARG A 68 16.38 13.36 -1.01
CA ARG A 68 16.95 14.58 -0.43
C ARG A 68 18.25 14.32 0.33
#